data_AF-A0A514X1F9-F1
#
_entry.id   AF-A0A514X1F9-F1
#
_cell.length_a   1.000
_cell.length_b   1.000
_cell.length_c   1.000
_cell.angle_alpha   90.00
_cell.angle_beta   90.00
_cell.angle_gamma   90.00
#
_symmetry.space_group_name_H-M   'P 1'
#
loop_
_entity.id
_entity.type
_entity.pdbx_description
1 polymer ?
#
loop_
_entity_poly.entity_id
_entity_poly.type
_entity_poly.pdbx_seq_one_letter_code
_entity_poly.pdbx_strand_id
1 'polypeptide(L)'
;MSPATVPDAYACPLFENRPHAELISAVDALTKEVRASQECSDDTNVKSLQDSGKTIKDNITTLQTIMDTQDPTQVNTAQIDQSMTTALQAVSSIGEVLNNNVFLNSKCGRQTMSTGKALIALNDVINGIAPYALFAVSMNAALAPALPFVIGGVVATSGISALAKMINANTLDMENPEHRKAVLQNTCQFTKVAKKVRFMQLAQSGKIDKITQELEKDVTMYKQNFAKPSAELYSLLKYKDTATKQITEVQKQLASDQTDLATIDGQVNSNNDDMMVCTLAQELVNWSQDGTSFPASVFNNLSAASAQNNKSQRLQAMTMKSLHQASIKRISETAPQASESDNALKSCAQAGRSWIAGIRQSITATAAIIGQNKIALENELNQNMEYRSWKAQYSRIQVQQVTVQRVEKAMQELSKDNSIIDRSELAQRMVILKAGLFGANKFWSLGKSPVLAWIEHTRTMHSQSISAFLIGLKAVKSGSWSLTGTGQGKNVIITPGGGMYSDPVKQAQDAKIMNTLANFTLDNLPLGSRENEIACQQLEGAWLDWSAAMDHLGAIQFFCDMIDPVLDVKMDSSVVAACRGVGQLNGRMQSESIVNQQKNILISKGYHNEAALVSRKLKELQCPLPAVSVMNQ
;
A
#
# COMPACT_ATOMS: atom_id res chain seq x y z
N MET A 1 -8.15 16.31 -15.12
CA MET A 1 -7.63 14.94 -15.33
C MET A 1 -7.04 14.48 -14.02
N SER A 2 -7.76 13.58 -13.33
CA SER A 2 -7.29 12.91 -12.11
C SER A 2 -6.04 12.08 -12.44
N PRO A 3 -5.08 11.93 -11.51
CA PRO A 3 -3.90 11.10 -11.74
C PRO A 3 -4.31 9.64 -11.96
N ALA A 4 -3.60 8.95 -12.85
CA ALA A 4 -3.83 7.54 -13.18
C ALA A 4 -3.76 6.67 -11.92
N THR A 5 -4.86 5.99 -11.56
CA THR A 5 -4.85 4.98 -10.51
C THR A 5 -4.23 3.71 -11.05
N VAL A 6 -3.04 3.39 -10.56
CA VAL A 6 -2.31 2.21 -10.96
C VAL A 6 -2.85 1.03 -10.17
N PRO A 7 -3.27 -0.07 -10.83
CA PRO A 7 -3.67 -1.28 -10.12
C PRO A 7 -2.61 -1.70 -9.09
N ASP A 8 -3.03 -2.16 -7.90
CA ASP A 8 -2.12 -2.51 -6.79
C ASP A 8 -0.98 -3.46 -7.22
N ALA A 9 -1.22 -4.34 -8.22
CA ALA A 9 -0.23 -5.24 -8.79
C ALA A 9 0.94 -4.54 -9.53
N TYR A 10 0.79 -3.26 -9.82
CA TYR A 10 1.77 -2.41 -10.50
C TYR A 10 2.26 -1.26 -9.60
N ALA A 11 1.74 -1.12 -8.38
CA ALA A 11 2.22 -0.14 -7.41
C ALA A 11 3.65 -0.50 -6.96
N CYS A 12 4.56 0.47 -6.99
CA CYS A 12 5.97 0.29 -6.65
C CYS A 12 6.35 0.98 -5.32
N PRO A 13 5.81 0.57 -4.15
CA PRO A 13 6.16 1.22 -2.89
C PRO A 13 7.61 0.88 -2.51
N LEU A 14 8.35 1.87 -2.03
CA LEU A 14 9.77 1.76 -1.67
C LEU A 14 10.05 0.64 -0.66
N PHE A 15 9.10 0.43 0.25
CA PHE A 15 9.05 -0.69 1.18
C PHE A 15 7.68 -1.36 0.99
N GLU A 16 7.67 -2.56 0.41
CA GLU A 16 6.46 -3.38 0.40
C GLU A 16 6.34 -4.03 1.77
N ASN A 17 5.40 -3.55 2.60
CA ASN A 17 5.03 -4.34 3.77
C ASN A 17 4.00 -5.37 3.34
N ARG A 18 4.49 -6.45 2.71
CA ARG A 18 3.65 -7.58 2.33
C ARG A 18 3.26 -8.35 3.60
N PRO A 19 1.98 -8.70 3.79
CA PRO A 19 1.57 -9.63 4.83
C PRO A 19 2.44 -10.90 4.78
N HIS A 20 2.76 -11.47 5.95
CA HIS A 20 3.52 -12.71 6.08
C HIS A 20 3.07 -13.83 5.12
N ALA A 21 1.76 -13.94 4.89
CA ALA A 21 1.16 -14.90 3.97
C ALA A 21 1.64 -14.75 2.52
N GLU A 22 1.90 -13.53 2.06
CA GLU A 22 2.38 -13.27 0.70
C GLU A 22 3.87 -13.59 0.53
N LEU A 23 4.68 -13.41 1.57
CA LEU A 23 6.09 -13.82 1.58
C LEU A 23 6.23 -15.34 1.55
N ILE A 24 5.47 -16.05 2.38
CA ILE A 24 5.40 -17.51 2.31
C ILE A 24 4.90 -17.96 0.93
N SER A 25 3.87 -17.29 0.39
CA SER A 25 3.37 -17.59 -0.96
C SER A 25 4.44 -17.35 -2.04
N ALA A 26 5.32 -16.36 -1.88
CA ALA A 26 6.42 -16.09 -2.79
C ALA A 26 7.50 -17.18 -2.72
N VAL A 27 7.84 -17.64 -1.51
CA VAL A 27 8.75 -18.78 -1.30
C VAL A 27 8.16 -20.06 -1.92
N ASP A 28 6.88 -20.30 -1.69
CA ASP A 28 6.17 -21.46 -2.21
C ASP A 28 6.05 -21.39 -3.76
N ALA A 29 5.83 -20.20 -4.33
CA ALA A 29 5.82 -19.97 -5.78
C ALA A 29 7.20 -20.22 -6.40
N LEU A 30 8.28 -19.71 -5.78
CA LEU A 30 9.64 -20.00 -6.22
C LEU A 30 9.91 -21.50 -6.22
N THR A 31 9.58 -22.17 -5.11
CA THR A 31 9.75 -23.61 -4.94
C THR A 31 8.97 -24.42 -5.97
N LYS A 32 7.75 -23.98 -6.30
CA LYS A 32 6.87 -24.62 -7.29
C LYS A 32 7.37 -24.46 -8.71
N GLU A 33 7.82 -23.26 -9.11
CA GLU A 33 8.30 -23.00 -10.47
C GLU A 33 9.58 -23.79 -10.77
N VAL A 34 10.45 -23.97 -9.78
CA VAL A 34 11.66 -24.81 -9.89
C VAL A 34 11.32 -26.31 -10.01
N ARG A 35 10.13 -26.73 -9.55
CA ARG A 35 9.62 -28.12 -9.61
C ARG A 35 8.76 -28.44 -10.85
N ALA A 36 8.57 -27.48 -11.77
CA ALA A 36 7.59 -27.60 -12.84
C ALA A 36 7.85 -28.74 -13.85
N SER A 37 9.00 -29.42 -13.78
CA SER A 37 9.24 -30.69 -14.50
C SER A 37 9.76 -31.78 -13.57
N GLN A 38 9.11 -32.95 -13.62
CA GLN A 38 9.47 -34.14 -12.83
C GLN A 38 10.93 -34.57 -13.03
N GLU A 39 11.49 -34.33 -14.23
CA GLU A 39 12.88 -34.61 -14.61
C GLU A 39 13.92 -33.74 -13.86
N CYS A 40 13.49 -32.65 -13.22
CA CYS A 40 14.38 -31.70 -12.53
C CYS A 40 14.45 -31.91 -11.01
N SER A 41 13.72 -32.91 -10.48
CA SER A 41 13.61 -33.17 -9.04
C SER A 41 14.94 -33.60 -8.40
N ASP A 42 15.86 -34.18 -9.19
CA ASP A 42 17.14 -34.70 -8.72
C ASP A 42 18.34 -33.78 -8.95
N ASP A 43 18.16 -32.62 -9.60
CA ASP A 43 19.23 -31.65 -9.78
C ASP A 43 19.63 -31.04 -8.41
N THR A 44 20.93 -31.10 -8.10
CA THR A 44 21.50 -30.57 -6.84
C THR A 44 21.17 -29.10 -6.63
N ASN A 45 21.09 -28.31 -7.71
CA ASN A 45 20.71 -26.90 -7.66
C ASN A 45 19.23 -26.74 -7.29
N VAL A 46 18.35 -27.61 -7.80
CA VAL A 46 16.93 -27.61 -7.48
C VAL A 46 16.70 -28.00 -6.02
N LYS A 47 17.43 -28.99 -5.49
CA LYS A 47 17.39 -29.35 -4.06
C LYS A 47 17.89 -28.19 -3.18
N SER A 48 19.00 -27.56 -3.53
CA SER A 48 19.52 -26.38 -2.81
C SER A 48 18.53 -25.20 -2.78
N LEU A 49 17.80 -24.95 -3.88
CA LEU A 49 16.73 -23.95 -3.93
C LEU A 49 15.57 -24.29 -2.98
N GLN A 50 15.18 -25.56 -2.90
CA GLN A 50 14.12 -26.04 -2.01
C GLN A 50 14.50 -25.93 -0.53
N ASP A 51 15.71 -26.37 -0.19
CA ASP A 51 16.23 -26.32 1.19
C ASP A 51 16.38 -24.88 1.66
N SER A 52 16.85 -24.00 0.78
CA SER A 52 16.93 -22.56 1.05
C SER A 52 15.54 -21.94 1.22
N GLY A 53 14.57 -22.32 0.38
CA GLY A 53 13.18 -21.89 0.52
C GLY A 53 12.56 -22.30 1.86
N LYS A 54 12.76 -23.56 2.27
CA LYS A 54 12.31 -24.04 3.58
C LYS A 54 12.97 -23.28 4.73
N THR A 55 14.29 -23.10 4.66
CA THR A 55 15.07 -22.35 5.65
C THR A 55 14.55 -20.92 5.81
N ILE A 56 14.18 -20.26 4.70
CA ILE A 56 13.59 -18.92 4.73
C ILE A 56 12.23 -18.95 5.45
N LYS A 57 11.34 -19.89 5.11
CA LYS A 57 10.01 -20.03 5.71
C LYS A 57 10.05 -20.26 7.22
N ASP A 58 10.93 -21.15 7.68
CA ASP A 58 11.09 -21.50 9.09
C ASP A 58 11.61 -20.31 9.92
N ASN A 59 12.59 -19.58 9.37
CA ASN A 59 13.17 -18.41 10.05
C ASN A 59 12.25 -17.18 10.04
N ILE A 60 11.49 -16.95 8.97
CA ILE A 60 10.51 -15.86 8.93
C ILE A 60 9.38 -16.11 9.93
N THR A 61 8.89 -17.35 10.04
CA THR A 61 7.85 -17.70 11.03
C THR A 61 8.34 -17.40 12.46
N THR A 62 9.61 -17.68 12.73
CA THR A 62 10.27 -17.36 14.00
C THR A 62 10.35 -15.86 14.23
N LEU A 63 10.83 -15.09 13.24
CA LEU A 63 10.94 -13.63 13.31
C LEU A 63 9.56 -12.96 13.48
N GLN A 64 8.52 -13.50 12.84
CA GLN A 64 7.16 -12.99 12.99
C GLN A 64 6.65 -13.18 14.41
N THR A 65 6.81 -14.38 14.98
CA THR A 65 6.38 -14.67 16.35
C THR A 65 7.00 -13.66 17.34
N ILE A 66 8.27 -13.31 17.11
CA ILE A 66 8.97 -12.31 17.92
C ILE A 66 8.41 -10.89 17.67
N MET A 67 8.12 -10.53 16.42
CA MET A 67 7.54 -9.22 16.08
C MET A 67 6.11 -9.01 16.60
N ASP A 68 5.34 -10.08 16.71
CA ASP A 68 3.96 -10.04 17.22
C ASP A 68 3.91 -10.03 18.76
N THR A 69 5.05 -10.21 19.44
CA THR A 69 5.16 -10.16 20.90
C THR A 69 5.16 -8.70 21.37
N GLN A 70 4.12 -8.30 22.13
CA GLN A 70 3.92 -6.91 22.58
C GLN A 70 4.84 -6.46 23.73
N ASP A 71 5.50 -7.40 24.40
CA ASP A 71 6.40 -7.12 25.52
C ASP A 71 7.86 -7.04 25.05
N PRO A 72 8.46 -5.83 24.96
CA PRO A 72 9.83 -5.65 24.49
C PRO A 72 10.88 -6.28 25.43
N THR A 73 10.52 -6.66 26.66
CA THR A 73 11.44 -7.30 27.62
C THR A 73 11.60 -8.80 27.40
N GLN A 74 10.71 -9.42 26.61
CA GLN A 74 10.76 -10.87 26.29
C GLN A 74 11.46 -11.16 24.95
N VAL A 75 11.92 -10.13 24.25
CA VAL A 75 12.51 -10.29 22.91
C VAL A 75 13.97 -10.76 23.02
N ASN A 76 14.21 -12.02 22.64
CA ASN A 76 15.57 -12.57 22.56
C ASN A 76 16.28 -12.03 21.29
N THR A 77 17.13 -11.02 21.47
CA THR A 77 17.88 -10.37 20.38
C THR A 77 18.88 -11.30 19.69
N ALA A 78 19.40 -12.33 20.37
CA ALA A 78 20.29 -13.33 19.77
C ALA A 78 19.54 -14.29 18.83
N GLN A 79 18.28 -14.62 19.16
CA GLN A 79 17.43 -15.42 18.29
C GLN A 79 17.00 -14.64 17.03
N ILE A 80 16.74 -13.34 17.17
CA ILE A 80 16.52 -12.46 16.00
C ILE A 80 17.72 -12.46 15.08
N ASP A 81 18.93 -12.33 15.63
CA ASP A 81 20.18 -12.32 14.87
C ASP A 81 20.37 -13.62 14.09
N GLN A 82 20.31 -14.76 14.79
CA GLN A 82 20.47 -16.06 14.17
C GLN A 82 19.44 -16.29 13.06
N SER A 83 18.15 -16.05 13.33
CA SER A 83 17.10 -16.28 12.34
C SER A 83 17.22 -15.34 11.13
N MET A 84 17.64 -14.08 11.35
CA MET A 84 17.87 -13.14 10.26
C MET A 84 19.07 -13.55 9.41
N THR A 85 20.20 -13.85 10.04
CA THR A 85 21.44 -14.23 9.35
C THR A 85 21.23 -15.51 8.53
N THR A 86 20.56 -16.52 9.08
CA THR A 86 20.24 -17.76 8.37
C THR A 86 19.26 -17.54 7.21
N ALA A 87 18.25 -16.69 7.38
CA ALA A 87 17.34 -16.33 6.28
C ALA A 87 18.08 -15.62 5.14
N LEU A 88 18.98 -14.68 5.45
CA LEU A 88 19.75 -13.94 4.45
C LEU A 88 20.75 -14.83 3.70
N GLN A 89 21.41 -15.76 4.39
CA GLN A 89 22.29 -16.75 3.77
C GLN A 89 21.52 -17.63 2.77
N ALA A 90 20.34 -18.11 3.15
CA ALA A 90 19.49 -18.90 2.27
C ALA A 90 19.04 -18.10 1.03
N VAL A 91 18.70 -16.81 1.17
CA VAL A 91 18.42 -15.94 0.02
C VAL A 91 19.64 -15.79 -0.89
N SER A 92 20.85 -15.65 -0.31
CA SER A 92 22.10 -15.58 -1.08
C SER A 92 22.32 -16.86 -1.89
N SER A 93 22.16 -18.02 -1.27
CA SER A 93 22.29 -19.32 -1.95
C SER A 93 21.30 -19.46 -3.11
N ILE A 94 20.05 -19.01 -2.95
CA ILE A 94 19.08 -18.96 -4.06
C ILE A 94 19.59 -18.05 -5.19
N GLY A 95 20.06 -16.85 -4.84
CA GLY A 95 20.61 -15.89 -5.81
C GLY A 95 21.83 -16.41 -6.57
N GLU A 96 22.71 -17.16 -5.91
CA GLU A 96 23.89 -17.79 -6.51
C GLU A 96 23.50 -18.91 -7.47
N VAL A 97 22.58 -19.80 -7.07
CA VAL A 97 22.08 -20.87 -7.93
C VAL A 97 21.41 -20.31 -9.18
N LEU A 98 20.54 -19.30 -9.03
CA LEU A 98 19.86 -18.67 -10.16
C LEU A 98 20.80 -17.86 -11.06
N ASN A 99 21.97 -17.43 -10.57
CA ASN A 99 22.99 -16.77 -11.40
C ASN A 99 24.03 -17.74 -11.98
N ASN A 100 24.01 -19.01 -11.55
CA ASN A 100 24.97 -20.02 -12.00
C ASN A 100 24.73 -20.37 -13.47
N ASN A 101 25.76 -20.15 -14.31
CA ASN A 101 25.70 -20.45 -15.74
C ASN A 101 25.44 -21.94 -16.03
N VAL A 102 25.84 -22.86 -15.15
CA VAL A 102 25.57 -24.30 -15.28
C VAL A 102 24.08 -24.57 -15.13
N PHE A 103 23.45 -24.00 -14.11
CA PHE A 103 22.01 -24.12 -13.90
C PHE A 103 21.24 -23.46 -15.05
N LEU A 104 21.56 -22.20 -15.39
CA LEU A 104 20.88 -21.46 -16.46
C LEU A 104 20.95 -22.15 -17.85
N ASN A 105 22.02 -22.91 -18.11
CA ASN A 105 22.17 -23.66 -19.35
C ASN A 105 21.58 -25.07 -19.30
N SER A 106 21.18 -25.57 -18.12
CA SER A 106 20.52 -26.86 -17.99
C SER A 106 19.08 -26.81 -18.53
N LYS A 107 18.51 -27.97 -18.87
CA LYS A 107 17.11 -28.10 -19.29
C LYS A 107 16.17 -27.51 -18.21
N CYS A 108 16.51 -27.75 -16.95
CA CYS A 108 15.78 -27.29 -15.77
C CYS A 108 15.87 -25.77 -15.59
N GLY A 109 17.07 -25.18 -15.68
CA GLY A 109 17.21 -23.73 -15.56
C GLY A 109 16.58 -22.99 -16.73
N ARG A 110 16.70 -23.49 -17.96
CA ARG A 110 16.02 -22.89 -19.12
C ARG A 110 14.51 -22.88 -18.96
N GLN A 111 13.91 -23.96 -18.48
CA GLN A 111 12.46 -24.05 -18.25
C GLN A 111 11.99 -23.19 -17.07
N THR A 112 12.76 -23.17 -15.99
CA THR A 112 12.47 -22.37 -14.79
C THR A 112 12.58 -20.87 -15.07
N MET A 113 13.51 -20.49 -15.96
CA MET A 113 13.81 -19.09 -16.28
C MET A 113 13.02 -18.57 -17.48
N SER A 114 12.56 -19.42 -18.38
CA SER A 114 11.80 -19.01 -19.57
C SER A 114 10.50 -18.31 -19.24
N THR A 115 9.90 -18.60 -18.08
CA THR A 115 8.67 -17.95 -17.62
C THR A 115 8.94 -16.66 -16.85
N GLY A 116 10.18 -16.38 -16.46
CA GLY A 116 10.53 -15.25 -15.58
C GLY A 116 9.98 -15.34 -14.15
N LYS A 117 9.10 -16.31 -13.85
CA LYS A 117 8.38 -16.41 -12.57
C LYS A 117 9.29 -16.70 -11.38
N ALA A 118 10.33 -17.50 -11.57
CA ALA A 118 11.32 -17.75 -10.52
C ALA A 118 12.06 -16.46 -10.11
N LEU A 119 12.35 -15.57 -11.06
CA LEU A 119 12.97 -14.28 -10.78
C LEU A 119 12.02 -13.34 -10.03
N ILE A 120 10.74 -13.32 -10.45
CA ILE A 120 9.69 -12.55 -9.78
C ILE A 120 9.51 -13.04 -8.33
N ALA A 121 9.46 -14.36 -8.13
CA ALA A 121 9.28 -14.96 -6.82
C ALA A 121 10.49 -14.73 -5.90
N LEU A 122 11.73 -14.88 -6.39
CA LEU A 122 12.93 -14.50 -5.64
C LEU A 122 12.87 -13.02 -5.21
N ASN A 123 12.47 -12.16 -6.13
CA ASN A 123 12.33 -10.73 -5.85
C ASN A 123 11.28 -10.43 -4.77
N ASP A 124 10.15 -11.13 -4.81
CA ASP A 124 9.09 -11.02 -3.80
C ASP A 124 9.57 -11.51 -2.43
N VAL A 125 10.39 -12.57 -2.39
CA VAL A 125 11.01 -13.07 -1.15
C VAL A 125 11.94 -12.02 -0.51
N ILE A 126 12.78 -11.36 -1.31
CA ILE A 126 13.71 -10.32 -0.83
C ILE A 126 12.95 -9.12 -0.28
N ASN A 127 11.94 -8.65 -1.01
CA ASN A 127 11.14 -7.52 -0.58
C ASN A 127 10.36 -7.83 0.70
N GLY A 128 9.86 -9.06 0.85
CA GLY A 128 9.18 -9.48 2.07
C GLY A 128 10.10 -9.62 3.28
N ILE A 129 11.39 -9.94 3.11
CA ILE A 129 12.35 -10.03 4.23
C ILE A 129 12.80 -8.66 4.73
N ALA A 130 12.79 -7.63 3.87
CA ALA A 130 13.32 -6.32 4.20
C ALA A 130 12.72 -5.66 5.47
N PRO A 131 11.39 -5.70 5.72
CA PRO A 131 10.81 -5.17 6.96
C PRO A 131 11.33 -5.84 8.24
N TYR A 132 11.53 -7.17 8.21
CA TYR A 132 12.05 -7.94 9.35
C TYR A 132 13.51 -7.57 9.64
N ALA A 133 14.30 -7.38 8.59
CA ALA A 133 15.70 -7.03 8.72
C ALA A 133 15.90 -5.59 9.20
N LEU A 134 15.07 -4.64 8.73
CA LEU A 134 15.03 -3.28 9.28
C LEU A 134 14.63 -3.26 10.75
N PHE A 135 13.65 -4.09 11.13
CA PHE A 135 13.26 -4.25 12.53
C PHE A 135 14.42 -4.79 13.37
N ALA A 136 15.05 -5.87 12.93
CA ALA A 136 16.17 -6.50 13.62
C ALA A 136 17.33 -5.52 13.85
N VAL A 137 17.73 -4.77 12.83
CA VAL A 137 18.76 -3.72 12.91
C VAL A 137 18.34 -2.60 13.87
N SER A 138 17.06 -2.19 13.86
CA SER A 138 16.56 -1.16 14.75
C SER A 138 16.57 -1.57 16.24
N MET A 139 16.63 -2.87 16.51
CA MET A 139 16.74 -3.44 17.85
C MET A 139 18.19 -3.73 18.26
N ASN A 140 19.05 -4.13 17.32
CA ASN A 140 20.45 -4.44 17.58
C ASN A 140 21.35 -3.89 16.46
N ALA A 141 22.21 -2.92 16.80
CA ALA A 141 23.15 -2.31 15.86
C ALA A 141 24.20 -3.31 15.33
N ALA A 142 24.49 -4.40 16.05
CA ALA A 142 25.40 -5.46 15.60
C ALA A 142 24.92 -6.17 14.32
N LEU A 143 23.64 -5.99 13.95
CA LEU A 143 23.04 -6.49 12.72
C LEU A 143 23.21 -5.56 11.52
N ALA A 144 23.97 -4.46 11.65
CA ALA A 144 24.32 -3.60 10.53
C ALA A 144 24.88 -4.35 9.28
N PRO A 145 25.65 -5.45 9.40
CA PRO A 145 26.09 -6.25 8.25
C PRO A 145 24.96 -6.92 7.44
N ALA A 146 23.75 -7.02 7.99
CA ALA A 146 22.57 -7.50 7.26
C ALA A 146 22.02 -6.45 6.28
N LEU A 147 22.25 -5.15 6.54
CA LEU A 147 21.65 -4.05 5.77
C LEU A 147 22.00 -4.03 4.28
N PRO A 148 23.20 -4.38 3.81
CA PRO A 148 23.49 -4.53 2.38
C PRO A 148 22.54 -5.49 1.65
N PHE A 149 22.06 -6.54 2.33
CA PHE A 149 21.06 -7.47 1.78
C PHE A 149 19.66 -6.86 1.75
N VAL A 150 19.26 -6.14 2.81
CA VAL A 150 18.00 -5.39 2.93
C VAL A 150 17.88 -4.27 1.89
N ILE A 151 19.03 -3.67 1.58
CA ILE A 151 19.18 -2.55 0.66
C ILE A 151 19.32 -3.04 -0.80
N GLY A 152 19.48 -4.36 -1.00
CA GLY A 152 19.35 -5.01 -2.29
C GLY A 152 20.64 -5.10 -3.10
N GLY A 153 21.81 -4.87 -2.48
CA GLY A 153 23.10 -4.81 -3.19
C GLY A 153 23.56 -6.13 -3.81
N VAL A 154 23.32 -7.25 -3.13
CA VAL A 154 23.87 -8.57 -3.52
C VAL A 154 22.92 -9.41 -4.38
N VAL A 155 21.60 -9.21 -4.25
CA VAL A 155 20.60 -10.13 -4.81
C VAL A 155 19.75 -9.51 -5.93
N ALA A 156 19.53 -8.18 -5.91
CA ALA A 156 18.96 -7.49 -7.09
C ALA A 156 19.85 -7.67 -8.32
N THR A 157 21.16 -7.83 -8.11
CA THR A 157 22.12 -8.19 -9.17
C THR A 157 21.87 -9.54 -9.79
N SER A 158 21.39 -10.55 -9.04
CA SER A 158 21.15 -11.88 -9.61
C SER A 158 19.90 -11.89 -10.48
N GLY A 159 18.80 -11.29 -10.01
CA GLY A 159 17.55 -11.21 -10.78
C GLY A 159 17.67 -10.36 -12.04
N ILE A 160 18.34 -9.21 -11.92
CA ILE A 160 18.55 -8.32 -13.06
C ILE A 160 19.70 -8.82 -13.95
N SER A 161 20.74 -9.50 -13.43
CA SER A 161 21.75 -10.15 -14.28
C SER A 161 21.14 -11.30 -15.08
N ALA A 162 20.22 -12.07 -14.48
CA ALA A 162 19.49 -13.09 -15.20
C ALA A 162 18.54 -12.49 -16.25
N LEU A 163 17.83 -11.40 -15.94
CA LEU A 163 17.05 -10.65 -16.93
C LEU A 163 17.96 -10.13 -18.05
N ALA A 164 19.10 -9.53 -17.71
CA ALA A 164 20.09 -9.06 -18.67
C ALA A 164 20.64 -10.21 -19.52
N LYS A 165 20.86 -11.40 -18.95
CA LYS A 165 21.24 -12.62 -19.69
C LYS A 165 20.11 -13.10 -20.62
N MET A 166 18.84 -13.02 -20.22
CA MET A 166 17.69 -13.31 -21.09
C MET A 166 17.58 -12.29 -22.23
N ILE A 167 17.76 -11.01 -21.92
CA ILE A 167 17.80 -9.92 -22.91
C ILE A 167 18.96 -10.14 -23.90
N ASN A 168 20.13 -10.54 -23.40
CA ASN A 168 21.30 -10.89 -24.22
C ASN A 168 21.08 -12.14 -25.09
N ALA A 169 20.11 -13.01 -24.73
CA ALA A 169 19.73 -14.19 -25.50
C ALA A 169 18.62 -13.91 -26.54
N ASN A 170 18.23 -12.64 -26.75
CA ASN A 170 17.22 -12.22 -27.73
C ASN A 170 15.81 -12.80 -27.49
N THR A 171 15.47 -13.14 -26.25
CA THR A 171 14.18 -13.76 -25.91
C THR A 171 13.11 -12.77 -25.44
N LEU A 172 13.41 -11.46 -25.38
CA LEU A 172 12.48 -10.46 -24.84
C LEU A 172 11.41 -10.05 -25.88
N ASP A 173 10.34 -10.83 -25.95
CA ASP A 173 9.14 -10.53 -26.71
C ASP A 173 8.16 -9.65 -25.90
N MET A 174 7.94 -8.40 -26.33
CA MET A 174 6.97 -7.50 -25.67
C MET A 174 5.52 -7.85 -25.96
N GLU A 175 5.21 -8.74 -26.90
CA GLU A 175 3.85 -9.26 -27.10
C GLU A 175 3.47 -10.26 -26.00
N ASN A 176 4.46 -10.88 -25.34
CA ASN A 176 4.24 -11.75 -24.19
C ASN A 176 3.94 -10.94 -22.91
N PRO A 177 2.75 -11.11 -22.29
CA PRO A 177 2.38 -10.42 -21.04
C PRO A 177 3.36 -10.64 -19.88
N GLU A 178 3.97 -11.83 -19.77
CA GLU A 178 4.91 -12.15 -18.69
C GLU A 178 6.22 -11.37 -18.84
N HIS A 179 6.70 -11.18 -20.07
CA HIS A 179 7.89 -10.36 -20.32
C HIS A 179 7.64 -8.88 -20.00
N ARG A 180 6.46 -8.34 -20.37
CA ARG A 180 6.08 -6.98 -20.02
C ARG A 180 6.01 -6.77 -18.51
N LYS A 181 5.40 -7.72 -17.80
CA LYS A 181 5.32 -7.73 -16.34
C LYS A 181 6.71 -7.80 -15.71
N ALA A 182 7.58 -8.67 -16.23
CA ALA A 182 8.94 -8.81 -15.75
C ALA A 182 9.75 -7.51 -15.93
N VAL A 183 9.67 -6.83 -17.09
CA VAL A 183 10.35 -5.54 -17.28
C VAL A 183 9.88 -4.51 -16.24
N LEU A 184 8.57 -4.33 -16.11
CA LEU A 184 7.99 -3.39 -15.13
C LEU A 184 8.44 -3.69 -13.70
N GLN A 185 8.35 -4.96 -13.28
CA GLN A 185 8.76 -5.36 -11.94
C GLN A 185 10.26 -5.12 -11.74
N ASN A 186 11.13 -5.51 -12.68
CA ASN A 186 12.57 -5.29 -12.54
C ASN A 186 12.96 -3.80 -12.55
N THR A 187 12.31 -2.97 -13.36
CA THR A 187 12.51 -1.52 -13.34
C THR A 187 12.06 -0.90 -12.02
N CYS A 188 10.92 -1.33 -11.49
CA CYS A 188 10.46 -0.95 -10.16
C CYS A 188 11.51 -1.30 -9.09
N GLN A 189 12.02 -2.53 -9.11
CA GLN A 189 13.05 -2.97 -8.17
C GLN A 189 14.35 -2.20 -8.28
N PHE A 190 14.82 -1.95 -9.50
CA PHE A 190 15.98 -1.10 -9.72
C PHE A 190 15.79 0.28 -9.09
N THR A 191 14.62 0.89 -9.27
CA THR A 191 14.29 2.20 -8.70
C THR A 191 14.34 2.15 -7.17
N LYS A 192 13.78 1.10 -6.56
CA LYS A 192 13.85 0.88 -5.11
C LYS A 192 15.29 0.75 -4.63
N VAL A 193 16.09 -0.12 -5.27
CA VAL A 193 17.50 -0.32 -4.90
C VAL A 193 18.27 0.98 -5.07
N ALA A 194 18.12 1.69 -6.19
CA ALA A 194 18.77 2.99 -6.41
C ALA A 194 18.43 4.00 -5.32
N LYS A 195 17.16 4.09 -4.92
CA LYS A 195 16.72 4.97 -3.84
C LYS A 195 17.30 4.55 -2.48
N LYS A 196 17.34 3.25 -2.18
CA LYS A 196 17.96 2.73 -0.95
C LYS A 196 19.48 2.96 -0.92
N VAL A 197 20.19 2.76 -2.03
CA VAL A 197 21.63 3.06 -2.17
C VAL A 197 21.89 4.55 -1.95
N ARG A 198 21.04 5.41 -2.52
CA ARG A 198 21.11 6.87 -2.29
C ARG A 198 20.89 7.22 -0.81
N PHE A 199 19.94 6.58 -0.14
CA PHE A 199 19.71 6.77 1.29
C PHE A 199 20.90 6.33 2.14
N MET A 200 21.56 5.22 1.80
CA MET A 200 22.82 4.85 2.46
C MET A 200 23.89 5.92 2.29
N GLN A 201 24.07 6.43 1.07
CA GLN A 201 25.04 7.49 0.79
C GLN A 201 24.72 8.78 1.58
N LEU A 202 23.43 9.11 1.72
CA LEU A 202 22.98 10.24 2.53
C LEU A 202 23.21 10.00 4.04
N ALA A 203 22.91 8.80 4.54
CA ALA A 203 23.11 8.43 5.94
C ALA A 203 24.58 8.46 6.33
N GLN A 204 25.43 7.87 5.48
CA GLN A 204 26.89 7.89 5.66
C GLN A 204 27.53 9.27 5.50
N SER A 205 26.83 10.22 4.87
CA SER A 205 27.27 11.62 4.79
C SER A 205 26.64 12.52 5.87
N GLY A 206 25.99 11.92 6.88
CA GLY A 206 25.36 12.64 7.99
C GLY A 206 24.11 13.44 7.60
N LYS A 207 23.51 13.18 6.42
CA LYS A 207 22.35 13.90 5.88
C LYS A 207 21.05 13.12 6.12
N ILE A 208 20.88 12.56 7.31
CA ILE A 208 19.72 11.73 7.67
C ILE A 208 18.42 12.56 7.58
N ASP A 209 18.45 13.83 7.96
CA ASP A 209 17.29 14.73 7.85
C ASP A 209 16.75 14.84 6.42
N LYS A 210 17.61 14.75 5.40
CA LYS A 210 17.16 14.75 3.99
C LYS A 210 16.45 13.46 3.62
N ILE A 211 16.85 12.33 4.21
CA ILE A 211 16.18 11.04 4.02
C ILE A 211 14.78 11.11 4.65
N THR A 212 14.69 11.61 5.89
CA THR A 212 13.42 11.79 6.60
C THR A 212 12.50 12.73 5.83
N GLN A 213 12.99 13.88 5.37
CA GLN A 213 12.22 14.82 4.54
C GLN A 213 11.73 14.20 3.22
N GLU A 214 12.57 13.43 2.50
CA GLU A 214 12.15 12.77 1.26
C GLU A 214 11.11 11.68 1.52
N LEU A 215 11.26 10.90 2.59
CA LEU A 215 10.30 9.86 2.98
C LEU A 215 8.97 10.44 3.48
N GLU A 216 9.02 11.53 4.25
CA GLU A 216 7.84 12.25 4.72
C GLU A 216 7.14 12.97 3.58
N LYS A 217 7.89 13.49 2.59
CA LYS A 217 7.31 14.08 1.38
C LYS A 217 6.54 13.03 0.58
N ASP A 218 7.06 11.81 0.45
CA ASP A 218 6.33 10.72 -0.19
C ASP A 218 5.03 10.41 0.57
N VAL A 219 5.10 10.24 1.90
CA VAL A 219 3.92 10.05 2.76
C VAL A 219 2.93 11.21 2.64
N THR A 220 3.41 12.44 2.50
CA THR A 220 2.59 13.64 2.35
C THR A 220 1.94 13.71 0.98
N MET A 221 2.63 13.31 -0.08
CA MET A 221 2.09 13.21 -1.44
C MET A 221 0.97 12.17 -1.49
N TYR A 222 1.16 11.01 -0.84
CA TYR A 222 0.09 10.05 -0.61
C TYR A 222 -1.08 10.72 0.11
N LYS A 223 -0.86 11.36 1.27
CA LYS A 223 -1.90 12.10 2.03
C LYS A 223 -2.65 13.16 1.22
N GLN A 224 -1.96 13.90 0.35
CA GLN A 224 -2.53 14.97 -0.47
C GLN A 224 -3.41 14.43 -1.60
N ASN A 225 -3.09 13.24 -2.14
CA ASN A 225 -3.95 12.55 -3.11
C ASN A 225 -5.26 12.04 -2.48
N PHE A 226 -5.38 12.04 -1.14
CA PHE A 226 -6.59 11.68 -0.39
C PHE A 226 -7.38 12.90 0.14
N ALA A 227 -6.98 14.14 -0.20
CA ALA A 227 -7.42 15.34 0.51
C ALA A 227 -8.85 15.84 0.23
N LYS A 228 -9.69 15.05 -0.46
CA LYS A 228 -11.13 15.36 -0.62
C LYS A 228 -11.99 14.15 -0.27
N PRO A 229 -12.06 13.74 1.01
CA PRO A 229 -13.03 12.74 1.44
C PRO A 229 -14.45 13.22 1.11
N SER A 230 -15.37 12.29 0.85
CA SER A 230 -16.78 12.64 0.76
C SER A 230 -17.26 13.31 2.08
N ALA A 231 -18.35 14.06 2.02
CA ALA A 231 -18.93 14.65 3.23
C ALA A 231 -19.30 13.58 4.27
N GLU A 232 -19.71 12.40 3.81
CA GLU A 232 -20.04 11.25 4.65
C GLU A 232 -18.79 10.68 5.34
N LEU A 233 -17.72 10.40 4.58
CA LEU A 233 -16.45 9.93 5.15
C LEU A 233 -15.86 10.95 6.12
N TYR A 234 -15.93 12.25 5.81
CA TYR A 234 -15.45 13.29 6.72
C TYR A 234 -16.16 13.25 8.09
N SER A 235 -17.49 13.05 8.08
CA SER A 235 -18.27 12.94 9.31
C SER A 235 -17.89 11.69 10.13
N LEU A 236 -17.65 10.56 9.46
CA LEU A 236 -17.21 9.31 10.09
C LEU A 236 -15.81 9.43 10.69
N LEU A 237 -14.89 10.09 9.99
CA LEU A 237 -13.54 10.36 10.50
C LEU A 237 -13.57 11.27 11.72
N LYS A 238 -14.40 12.32 11.70
CA LYS A 238 -14.58 13.21 12.85
C LYS A 238 -15.18 12.46 14.06
N TYR A 239 -16.14 11.57 13.82
CA TYR A 239 -16.70 10.69 14.84
C TYR A 239 -15.63 9.77 15.43
N LYS A 240 -14.85 9.10 14.57
CA LYS A 240 -13.71 8.26 14.97
C LYS A 240 -12.69 9.03 15.81
N ASP A 241 -12.28 10.22 15.37
CA ASP A 241 -11.28 11.02 16.08
C ASP A 241 -11.77 11.43 17.47
N THR A 242 -13.04 11.84 17.57
CA THR A 242 -13.67 12.23 18.84
C THR A 242 -13.72 11.03 19.80
N ALA A 243 -14.18 9.87 19.33
CA ALA A 243 -14.26 8.66 20.13
C ALA A 243 -12.88 8.13 20.52
N THR A 244 -11.90 8.16 19.59
CA THR A 244 -10.52 7.73 19.84
C THR A 244 -9.83 8.62 20.87
N LYS A 245 -10.05 9.94 20.81
CA LYS A 245 -9.49 10.89 21.79
C LYS A 245 -10.01 10.60 23.19
N GLN A 246 -11.32 10.41 23.34
CA GLN A 246 -11.94 10.04 24.63
C GLN A 246 -11.37 8.72 25.16
N ILE A 247 -11.28 7.69 24.31
CA ILE A 247 -10.69 6.40 24.68
C ILE A 247 -9.22 6.56 25.11
N THR A 248 -8.44 7.36 24.40
CA THR A 248 -7.00 7.55 24.67
C THR A 248 -6.77 8.29 25.99
N GLU A 249 -7.59 9.30 26.31
CA GLU A 249 -7.55 10.02 27.59
C GLU A 249 -7.82 9.06 28.76
N VAL A 250 -8.86 8.23 28.67
CA VAL A 250 -9.17 7.22 29.70
C VAL A 250 -8.07 6.17 29.80
N GLN A 251 -7.49 5.72 28.67
CA GLN A 251 -6.38 4.76 28.67
C GLN A 251 -5.11 5.29 29.34
N LYS A 252 -4.77 6.56 29.08
CA LYS A 252 -3.59 7.19 29.70
C LYS A 252 -3.75 7.24 31.21
N GLN A 253 -4.93 7.64 31.69
CA GLN A 253 -5.21 7.68 33.12
C GLN A 253 -5.24 6.28 33.73
N LEU A 254 -5.84 5.30 33.04
CA LEU A 254 -5.87 3.90 33.47
C LEU A 254 -4.47 3.29 33.65
N ALA A 255 -3.51 3.62 32.78
CA ALA A 255 -2.12 3.17 32.90
C ALA A 255 -1.42 3.77 34.13
N SER A 256 -1.71 5.04 34.45
CA SER A 256 -1.27 5.66 35.70
C SER A 256 -1.88 4.94 36.90
N ASP A 257 -3.21 4.77 36.90
CA ASP A 257 -3.94 4.12 37.99
C ASP A 257 -3.47 2.66 38.22
N GLN A 258 -3.07 1.95 37.16
CA GLN A 258 -2.49 0.60 37.25
C GLN A 258 -1.11 0.60 37.91
N THR A 259 -0.30 1.62 37.63
CA THR A 259 1.02 1.79 38.24
C THR A 259 0.88 2.07 39.74
N ASP A 260 -0.02 2.99 40.10
CA ASP A 260 -0.32 3.33 41.49
C ASP A 260 -0.85 2.11 42.27
N LEU A 261 -1.79 1.36 41.67
CA LEU A 261 -2.31 0.13 42.26
C LEU A 261 -1.20 -0.93 42.44
N ALA A 262 -0.29 -1.10 41.49
CA ALA A 262 0.80 -2.06 41.60
C ALA A 262 1.74 -1.73 42.76
N THR A 263 2.01 -0.43 43.00
CA THR A 263 2.78 0.03 44.16
C THR A 263 2.07 -0.31 45.47
N ILE A 264 0.76 -0.05 45.55
CA ILE A 264 -0.06 -0.33 46.74
C ILE A 264 -0.16 -1.83 46.99
N ASP A 265 -0.41 -2.63 45.94
CA ASP A 265 -0.45 -4.09 46.04
C ASP A 265 0.89 -4.65 46.50
N GLY A 266 2.01 -4.07 46.04
CA GLY A 266 3.34 -4.42 46.54
C GLY A 266 3.49 -4.15 48.05
N GLN A 267 2.99 -3.03 48.55
CA GLN A 267 3.05 -2.67 49.96
C GLN A 267 2.11 -3.52 50.84
N VAL A 268 0.91 -3.84 50.35
CA VAL A 268 -0.06 -4.67 51.07
C VAL A 268 0.35 -6.16 51.08
N ASN A 269 0.92 -6.68 49.99
CA ASN A 269 1.32 -8.09 49.92
C ASN A 269 2.65 -8.38 50.61
N SER A 270 3.54 -7.39 50.72
CA SER A 270 4.81 -7.52 51.45
C SER A 270 4.67 -7.39 52.96
N ASN A 271 3.52 -6.94 53.46
CA ASN A 271 3.30 -6.70 54.88
C ASN A 271 1.89 -7.13 55.32
N ASN A 272 1.80 -8.13 56.21
CA ASN A 272 0.54 -8.63 56.75
C ASN A 272 0.01 -7.83 57.96
N ASP A 273 0.69 -6.76 58.36
CA ASP A 273 0.29 -5.93 59.50
C ASP A 273 -0.99 -5.12 59.19
N ASP A 274 -2.04 -5.35 60.00
CA ASP A 274 -3.32 -4.65 59.91
C ASP A 274 -3.16 -3.13 60.15
N MET A 275 -2.17 -2.70 60.94
CA MET A 275 -1.87 -1.27 61.17
C MET A 275 -1.38 -0.58 59.90
N MET A 276 -0.48 -1.24 59.16
CA MET A 276 0.01 -0.71 57.89
C MET A 276 -1.11 -0.61 56.87
N VAL A 277 -1.96 -1.64 56.77
CA VAL A 277 -3.08 -1.68 55.82
C VAL A 277 -4.14 -0.63 56.14
N CYS A 278 -4.48 -0.44 57.41
CA CYS A 278 -5.41 0.60 57.85
C CYS A 278 -4.86 2.01 57.56
N THR A 279 -3.58 2.26 57.88
CA THR A 279 -2.91 3.54 57.62
C THR A 279 -2.86 3.85 56.13
N LEU A 280 -2.47 2.88 55.31
CA LEU A 280 -2.44 3.01 53.85
C LEU A 280 -3.83 3.31 53.29
N ALA A 281 -4.86 2.60 53.76
CA ALA A 281 -6.24 2.84 53.35
C ALA A 281 -6.71 4.25 53.73
N GLN A 282 -6.32 4.78 54.88
CA GLN A 282 -6.61 6.15 55.29
C GLN A 282 -5.91 7.19 54.40
N GLU A 283 -4.65 6.96 54.04
CA GLU A 283 -3.95 7.85 53.09
C GLU A 283 -4.60 7.84 51.71
N LEU A 284 -5.06 6.68 51.24
CA LEU A 284 -5.84 6.60 49.99
C LEU A 284 -7.16 7.36 50.06
N VAL A 285 -7.81 7.42 51.22
CA VAL A 285 -8.98 8.29 51.42
C VAL A 285 -8.57 9.76 51.25
N ASN A 286 -7.45 10.19 51.85
CA ASN A 286 -6.96 11.55 51.71
C ASN A 286 -6.67 11.91 50.24
N TRP A 287 -6.03 11.01 49.49
CA TRP A 287 -5.75 11.21 48.07
C TRP A 287 -7.02 11.30 47.22
N SER A 288 -8.08 10.60 47.61
CA SER A 288 -9.36 10.61 46.88
C SER A 288 -10.18 11.91 47.01
N GLN A 289 -9.80 12.82 47.91
CA GLN A 289 -10.61 14.01 48.25
C GLN A 289 -10.73 15.01 47.11
N ASP A 290 -9.76 15.08 46.20
CA ASP A 290 -9.82 15.96 45.03
C ASP A 290 -10.85 15.49 43.98
N GLY A 291 -11.34 14.25 44.12
CA GLY A 291 -12.30 13.61 43.24
C GLY A 291 -11.77 13.30 41.84
N THR A 292 -10.49 13.54 41.56
CA THR A 292 -9.88 13.41 40.22
C THR A 292 -8.65 12.53 40.19
N SER A 293 -7.90 12.45 41.28
CA SER A 293 -6.69 11.64 41.39
C SER A 293 -7.00 10.21 41.83
N PHE A 294 -6.01 9.33 41.74
CA PHE A 294 -6.10 7.99 42.27
C PHE A 294 -6.41 8.04 43.79
N PRO A 295 -7.35 7.23 44.32
CA PRO A 295 -8.14 6.19 43.64
C PRO A 295 -9.48 6.64 43.02
N ALA A 296 -9.89 7.90 43.15
CA ALA A 296 -11.16 8.42 42.61
C ALA A 296 -11.22 8.39 41.07
N SER A 297 -10.08 8.65 40.41
CA SER A 297 -9.88 8.53 38.96
C SER A 297 -10.40 7.21 38.39
N VAL A 298 -10.13 6.09 39.06
CA VAL A 298 -10.51 4.73 38.63
C VAL A 298 -12.02 4.60 38.42
N PHE A 299 -12.81 5.09 39.37
CA PHE A 299 -14.27 4.99 39.32
C PHE A 299 -14.90 6.00 38.35
N ASN A 300 -14.27 7.16 38.19
CA ASN A 300 -14.68 8.14 37.18
C ASN A 300 -14.39 7.64 35.77
N ASN A 301 -13.23 7.01 35.55
CA ASN A 301 -12.85 6.38 34.29
C ASN A 301 -13.79 5.23 33.92
N LEU A 302 -14.16 4.38 34.88
CA LEU A 302 -15.17 3.33 34.68
C LEU A 302 -16.53 3.91 34.28
N SER A 303 -16.95 5.01 34.93
CA SER A 303 -18.20 5.70 34.61
C SER A 303 -18.17 6.32 33.22
N ALA A 304 -17.06 6.98 32.86
CA ALA A 304 -16.87 7.59 31.54
C ALA A 304 -16.83 6.53 30.42
N ALA A 305 -16.10 5.42 30.62
CA ALA A 305 -16.00 4.33 29.67
C ALA A 305 -17.36 3.61 29.45
N SER A 306 -18.18 3.52 30.50
CA SER A 306 -19.49 2.88 30.45
C SER A 306 -20.63 3.78 29.95
N ALA A 307 -20.42 5.10 29.79
CA ALA A 307 -21.48 6.05 29.48
C ALA A 307 -22.23 5.75 28.16
N GLN A 308 -21.51 5.23 27.16
CA GLN A 308 -22.05 4.88 25.84
C GLN A 308 -22.42 3.39 25.69
N ASN A 309 -22.32 2.62 26.78
CA ASN A 309 -22.48 1.17 26.75
C ASN A 309 -23.86 0.68 27.20
N ASN A 310 -24.04 -0.63 27.13
CA ASN A 310 -25.26 -1.30 27.55
C ASN A 310 -25.63 -0.98 29.02
N LYS A 311 -26.93 -1.10 29.34
CA LYS A 311 -27.48 -0.76 30.66
C LYS A 311 -26.78 -1.52 31.80
N SER A 312 -26.30 -2.75 31.55
CA SER A 312 -25.60 -3.58 32.53
C SER A 312 -24.26 -3.00 32.96
N GLN A 313 -23.44 -2.53 32.01
CA GLN A 313 -22.13 -1.95 32.32
C GLN A 313 -22.26 -0.60 33.02
N ARG A 314 -23.26 0.20 32.65
CA ARG A 314 -23.60 1.44 33.37
C ARG A 314 -24.02 1.15 34.81
N LEU A 315 -24.85 0.13 35.02
CA LEU A 315 -25.27 -0.30 36.36
C LEU A 315 -24.06 -0.75 37.19
N GLN A 316 -23.17 -1.56 36.61
CA GLN A 316 -21.94 -2.00 37.28
C GLN A 316 -21.05 -0.81 37.67
N ALA A 317 -20.85 0.17 36.78
CA ALA A 317 -20.07 1.37 37.05
C ALA A 317 -20.66 2.20 38.19
N MET A 318 -21.99 2.40 38.20
CA MET A 318 -22.69 3.10 39.29
C MET A 318 -22.57 2.37 40.62
N THR A 319 -22.70 1.04 40.63
CA THR A 319 -22.52 0.23 41.82
C THR A 319 -21.10 0.35 42.37
N MET A 320 -20.07 0.25 41.51
CA MET A 320 -18.67 0.40 41.94
C MET A 320 -18.38 1.78 42.50
N LYS A 321 -18.94 2.84 41.89
CA LYS A 321 -18.83 4.21 42.39
C LYS A 321 -19.51 4.38 43.75
N SER A 322 -20.68 3.76 43.96
CA SER A 322 -21.35 3.75 45.27
C SER A 322 -20.56 2.98 46.32
N LEU A 323 -19.97 1.84 45.96
CA LEU A 323 -19.12 1.05 46.85
C LEU A 323 -17.87 1.83 47.26
N HIS A 324 -17.24 2.56 46.33
CA HIS A 324 -16.12 3.45 46.62
C HIS A 324 -16.47 4.50 47.68
N GLN A 325 -17.59 5.22 47.52
CA GLN A 325 -18.04 6.21 48.51
C GLN A 325 -18.34 5.57 49.88
N ALA A 326 -18.97 4.39 49.89
CA ALA A 326 -19.23 3.65 51.12
C ALA A 326 -17.96 3.14 51.80
N SER A 327 -16.91 2.80 51.03
CA SER A 327 -15.61 2.39 51.56
C SER A 327 -14.84 3.55 52.14
N ILE A 328 -14.82 4.71 51.46
CA ILE A 328 -14.23 5.94 52.01
C ILE A 328 -14.84 6.24 53.38
N LYS A 329 -16.17 6.27 53.46
CA LYS A 329 -16.88 6.56 54.71
C LYS A 329 -16.52 5.58 55.82
N ARG A 330 -16.54 4.27 55.52
CA ARG A 330 -16.19 3.23 56.50
C ARG A 330 -14.77 3.38 57.03
N ILE A 331 -13.81 3.61 56.15
CA ILE A 331 -12.39 3.78 56.54
C ILE A 331 -12.23 5.05 57.40
N SER A 332 -12.82 6.17 56.99
CA SER A 332 -12.78 7.43 57.76
C SER A 332 -13.40 7.31 59.15
N GLU A 333 -14.42 6.48 59.32
CA GLU A 333 -15.07 6.24 60.61
C GLU A 333 -14.25 5.30 61.52
N THR A 334 -13.62 4.26 60.95
CA THR A 334 -12.90 3.24 61.74
C THR A 334 -11.44 3.58 62.02
N ALA A 335 -10.77 4.34 61.14
CA ALA A 335 -9.34 4.62 61.26
C ALA A 335 -8.96 5.42 62.53
N PRO A 336 -9.73 6.45 62.98
CA PRO A 336 -9.42 7.16 64.21
C PRO A 336 -9.48 6.28 65.47
N GLN A 337 -10.25 5.19 65.43
CA GLN A 337 -10.44 4.26 66.54
C GLN A 337 -9.42 3.10 66.54
N ALA A 338 -8.62 2.98 65.47
CA ALA A 338 -7.72 1.86 65.26
C ALA A 338 -6.56 1.80 66.27
N SER A 339 -6.17 2.93 66.86
CA SER A 339 -5.17 2.99 67.95
C SER A 339 -5.73 2.56 69.31
N GLU A 340 -7.05 2.57 69.48
CA GLU A 340 -7.73 2.34 70.76
C GLU A 340 -8.32 0.93 70.87
N SER A 341 -8.53 0.22 69.75
CA SER A 341 -9.16 -1.10 69.73
C SER A 341 -8.65 -2.00 68.60
N ASP A 342 -8.22 -3.22 68.96
CA ASP A 342 -7.82 -4.27 68.01
C ASP A 342 -8.96 -4.66 67.03
N ASN A 343 -10.21 -4.59 67.49
CA ASN A 343 -11.37 -4.83 66.64
C ASN A 343 -11.60 -3.71 65.62
N ALA A 344 -11.37 -2.45 66.02
CA ALA A 344 -11.48 -1.30 65.12
C ALA A 344 -10.34 -1.32 64.08
N LEU A 345 -9.13 -1.69 64.49
CA LEU A 345 -7.98 -1.87 63.62
C LEU A 345 -8.24 -2.94 62.55
N LYS A 346 -8.68 -4.14 62.95
CA LYS A 346 -9.04 -5.23 62.03
C LYS A 346 -10.16 -4.84 61.07
N SER A 347 -11.16 -4.12 61.56
CA SER A 347 -12.28 -3.62 60.74
C SER A 347 -11.81 -2.61 59.68
N CYS A 348 -10.94 -1.68 60.07
CA CYS A 348 -10.32 -0.71 59.17
C CYS A 348 -9.46 -1.41 58.10
N ALA A 349 -8.59 -2.35 58.51
CA ALA A 349 -7.75 -3.11 57.60
C ALA A 349 -8.57 -3.95 56.61
N GLN A 350 -9.65 -4.60 57.08
CA GLN A 350 -10.57 -5.35 56.22
C GLN A 350 -11.32 -4.45 55.22
N ALA A 351 -11.76 -3.26 55.65
CA ALA A 351 -12.37 -2.27 54.78
C ALA A 351 -11.37 -1.78 53.72
N GLY A 352 -10.12 -1.53 54.11
CA GLY A 352 -9.01 -1.19 53.21
C GLY A 352 -8.75 -2.25 52.15
N ARG A 353 -8.55 -3.52 52.54
CA ARG A 353 -8.34 -4.63 51.60
C ARG A 353 -9.51 -4.81 50.63
N SER A 354 -10.74 -4.72 51.14
CA SER A 354 -11.95 -4.83 50.32
C SER A 354 -12.07 -3.68 49.31
N TRP A 355 -11.68 -2.47 49.71
CA TRP A 355 -11.69 -1.31 48.83
C TRP A 355 -10.62 -1.41 47.74
N ILE A 356 -9.39 -1.81 48.08
CA ILE A 356 -8.30 -2.06 47.12
C ILE A 356 -8.70 -3.14 46.12
N ALA A 357 -9.35 -4.22 46.56
CA ALA A 357 -9.91 -5.23 45.66
C ALA A 357 -10.98 -4.65 44.71
N GLY A 358 -11.83 -3.76 45.19
CA GLY A 358 -12.81 -3.03 44.37
C GLY A 358 -12.18 -2.06 43.36
N ILE A 359 -11.07 -1.40 43.72
CA ILE A 359 -10.25 -0.59 42.82
C ILE A 359 -9.69 -1.47 41.69
N ARG A 360 -9.09 -2.61 42.03
CA ARG A 360 -8.57 -3.58 41.06
C ARG A 360 -9.66 -4.04 40.08
N GLN A 361 -10.82 -4.44 40.60
CA GLN A 361 -11.95 -4.87 39.77
C GLN A 361 -12.43 -3.76 38.84
N SER A 362 -12.42 -2.50 39.30
CA SER A 362 -12.83 -1.34 38.50
C SER A 362 -11.83 -1.01 37.40
N ILE A 363 -10.52 -1.14 37.66
CA ILE A 363 -9.46 -1.04 36.64
C ILE A 363 -9.64 -2.11 35.57
N THR A 364 -9.83 -3.38 35.96
CA THR A 364 -10.04 -4.49 35.02
C THR A 364 -11.31 -4.28 34.19
N ALA A 365 -12.41 -3.86 34.80
CA ALA A 365 -13.66 -3.58 34.10
C ALA A 365 -13.50 -2.42 33.10
N THR A 366 -12.80 -1.35 33.49
CA THR A 366 -12.51 -0.20 32.60
C THR A 366 -11.70 -0.64 31.39
N ALA A 367 -10.65 -1.44 31.59
CA ALA A 367 -9.84 -1.98 30.49
C ALA A 367 -10.68 -2.82 29.51
N ALA A 368 -11.53 -3.71 30.02
CA ALA A 368 -12.41 -4.55 29.22
C ALA A 368 -13.42 -3.73 28.41
N ILE A 369 -14.05 -2.73 29.04
CA ILE A 369 -15.01 -1.83 28.38
C ILE A 369 -14.34 -1.01 27.28
N ILE A 370 -13.14 -0.47 27.53
CA ILE A 370 -12.38 0.25 26.50
C ILE A 370 -12.06 -0.66 25.31
N GLY A 371 -11.63 -1.89 25.57
CA GLY A 371 -11.37 -2.88 24.52
C GLY A 371 -12.61 -3.15 23.67
N GLN A 372 -13.76 -3.36 24.32
CA GLN A 372 -15.04 -3.55 23.65
C GLN A 372 -15.46 -2.31 22.85
N ASN A 373 -15.31 -1.11 23.39
CA ASN A 373 -15.64 0.14 22.70
C ASN A 373 -14.82 0.34 21.44
N LYS A 374 -13.51 0.01 21.47
CA LYS A 374 -12.66 0.06 20.28
C LYS A 374 -13.15 -0.89 19.19
N ILE A 375 -13.50 -2.13 19.57
CA ILE A 375 -13.99 -3.15 18.63
C ILE A 375 -15.36 -2.74 18.07
N ALA A 376 -16.28 -2.28 18.92
CA ALA A 376 -17.62 -1.86 18.51
C ALA A 376 -17.57 -0.65 17.58
N LEU A 377 -16.78 0.37 17.92
CA LEU A 377 -16.54 1.55 17.08
C LEU A 377 -15.99 1.15 15.71
N GLU A 378 -14.97 0.29 15.67
CA GLU A 378 -14.41 -0.16 14.40
C GLU A 378 -15.40 -1.02 13.60
N ASN A 379 -16.22 -1.86 14.25
CA ASN A 379 -17.26 -2.64 13.59
C ASN A 379 -18.36 -1.76 12.98
N GLU A 380 -18.79 -0.72 13.69
CA GLU A 380 -19.77 0.26 13.20
C GLU A 380 -19.21 1.02 12.00
N LEU A 381 -17.99 1.54 12.11
CA LEU A 381 -17.34 2.26 11.01
C LEU A 381 -17.09 1.35 9.79
N ASN A 382 -16.74 0.08 10.00
CA ASN A 382 -16.53 -0.90 8.92
C ASN A 382 -17.81 -1.25 8.13
N GLN A 383 -19.00 -0.86 8.59
CA GLN A 383 -20.23 -1.04 7.81
C GLN A 383 -20.24 -0.12 6.58
N ASN A 384 -19.54 1.01 6.62
CA ASN A 384 -19.41 1.93 5.51
C ASN A 384 -18.28 1.47 4.54
N MET A 385 -18.62 1.34 3.25
CA MET A 385 -17.66 0.87 2.23
C MET A 385 -16.50 1.84 1.99
N GLU A 386 -16.77 3.14 2.03
CA GLU A 386 -15.77 4.20 1.84
C GLU A 386 -14.77 4.20 3.02
N TYR A 387 -15.27 4.03 4.24
CA TYR A 387 -14.41 3.86 5.43
C TYR A 387 -13.54 2.60 5.35
N ARG A 388 -14.07 1.46 4.87
CA ARG A 388 -13.26 0.23 4.70
C ARG A 388 -12.09 0.45 3.73
N SER A 389 -12.37 1.08 2.59
CA SER A 389 -11.35 1.44 1.60
C SER A 389 -10.32 2.40 2.20
N TRP A 390 -10.78 3.46 2.87
CA TRP A 390 -9.93 4.43 3.55
C TRP A 390 -9.06 3.76 4.62
N LYS A 391 -9.62 2.89 5.46
CA LYS A 391 -8.92 2.19 6.54
C LYS A 391 -7.82 1.29 6.00
N ALA A 392 -8.10 0.50 4.96
CA ALA A 392 -7.10 -0.36 4.34
C ALA A 392 -5.89 0.46 3.84
N GLN A 393 -6.16 1.62 3.25
CA GLN A 393 -5.12 2.53 2.75
C GLN A 393 -4.41 3.29 3.88
N TYR A 394 -5.14 3.76 4.89
CA TYR A 394 -4.58 4.45 6.06
C TYR A 394 -3.69 3.52 6.89
N SER A 395 -4.10 2.26 7.09
CA SER A 395 -3.25 1.24 7.73
C SER A 395 -1.96 1.00 6.95
N ARG A 396 -2.00 0.98 5.60
CA ARG A 396 -0.78 0.92 4.77
C ARG A 396 0.12 2.14 5.03
N ILE A 397 -0.45 3.35 5.13
CA ILE A 397 0.31 4.59 5.41
C ILE A 397 0.94 4.56 6.82
N GLN A 398 0.18 4.19 7.86
CA GLN A 398 0.72 4.10 9.23
C GLN A 398 1.87 3.10 9.31
N VAL A 399 1.69 1.94 8.68
CA VAL A 399 2.72 0.93 8.56
C VAL A 399 3.96 1.45 7.83
N GLN A 400 3.78 2.24 6.76
CA GLN A 400 4.88 2.90 6.07
C GLN A 400 5.58 3.93 6.96
N GLN A 401 4.84 4.73 7.74
CA GLN A 401 5.43 5.69 8.68
C GLN A 401 6.29 5.00 9.75
N VAL A 402 5.80 3.91 10.34
CA VAL A 402 6.59 3.11 11.30
C VAL A 402 7.81 2.51 10.62
N THR A 403 7.68 2.03 9.37
CA THR A 403 8.81 1.55 8.58
C THR A 403 9.83 2.66 8.33
N VAL A 404 9.39 3.87 8.01
CA VAL A 404 10.27 5.05 7.83
C VAL A 404 11.05 5.35 9.10
N GLN A 405 10.39 5.35 10.27
CA GLN A 405 11.07 5.55 11.56
C GLN A 405 12.09 4.45 11.86
N ARG A 406 11.77 3.19 11.53
CA ARG A 406 12.72 2.07 11.67
C ARG A 406 13.91 2.21 10.73
N VAL A 407 13.68 2.65 9.49
CA VAL A 407 14.74 2.94 8.50
C VAL A 407 15.62 4.08 9.01
N GLU A 408 15.02 5.17 9.49
CA GLU A 408 15.76 6.30 10.06
C GLU A 408 16.65 5.86 11.22
N LYS A 409 16.09 5.11 12.19
CA LYS A 409 16.85 4.56 13.31
C LYS A 409 17.98 3.63 12.84
N ALA A 410 17.70 2.74 11.89
CA ALA A 410 18.72 1.87 11.31
C ALA A 410 19.83 2.66 10.58
N MET A 411 19.48 3.75 9.89
CA MET A 411 20.43 4.64 9.21
C MET A 411 21.26 5.47 10.21
N GLN A 412 20.67 5.86 11.34
CA GLN A 412 21.39 6.50 12.44
C GLN A 412 22.43 5.56 13.04
N GLU A 413 22.07 4.30 13.33
CA GLU A 413 23.01 3.30 13.82
C GLU A 413 24.12 3.01 12.78
N LEU A 414 23.77 2.90 11.50
CA LEU A 414 24.74 2.76 10.41
C LEU A 414 25.74 3.91 10.31
N SER A 415 25.30 5.15 10.56
CA SER A 415 26.19 6.31 10.52
C SER A 415 27.23 6.32 11.63
N LYS A 416 26.97 5.58 12.73
CA LYS A 416 27.89 5.42 13.86
C LYS A 416 28.92 4.31 13.63
N ASP A 417 28.58 3.33 12.80
CA ASP A 417 29.44 2.19 12.52
C ASP A 417 30.30 2.45 11.28
N ASN A 418 31.63 2.39 11.43
CA ASN A 418 32.61 2.58 10.34
C ASN A 418 32.62 1.40 9.34
N SER A 419 31.56 0.59 9.31
CA SER A 419 31.39 -0.51 8.37
C SER A 419 31.69 -0.03 6.95
N ILE A 420 32.83 -0.48 6.44
CA ILE A 420 33.26 -0.28 5.06
C ILE A 420 32.36 -1.18 4.22
N ILE A 421 31.11 -0.76 4.05
CA ILE A 421 30.29 -1.27 2.96
C ILE A 421 31.09 -0.96 1.70
N ASP A 422 31.38 -1.97 0.89
CA ASP A 422 32.18 -1.80 -0.32
C ASP A 422 31.39 -0.94 -1.33
N ARG A 423 31.49 0.39 -1.15
CA ARG A 423 30.79 1.42 -1.92
C ARG A 423 31.12 1.29 -3.40
N SER A 424 32.34 0.82 -3.69
CA SER A 424 32.83 0.63 -5.05
C SER A 424 32.11 -0.54 -5.72
N GLU A 425 31.93 -1.65 -5.01
CA GLU A 425 31.21 -2.81 -5.51
C GLU A 425 29.71 -2.51 -5.69
N LEU A 426 29.07 -1.88 -4.70
CA LEU A 426 27.65 -1.52 -4.78
C LEU A 426 27.38 -0.53 -5.91
N ALA A 427 28.23 0.50 -6.07
CA ALA A 427 28.11 1.46 -7.16
C ALA A 427 28.36 0.80 -8.53
N GLN A 428 29.36 -0.08 -8.65
CA GLN A 428 29.64 -0.82 -9.88
C GLN A 428 28.47 -1.74 -10.25
N ARG A 429 27.92 -2.47 -9.28
CA ARG A 429 26.72 -3.30 -9.46
C ARG A 429 25.54 -2.45 -9.91
N MET A 430 25.28 -1.30 -9.30
CA MET A 430 24.23 -0.36 -9.73
C MET A 430 24.43 0.15 -11.17
N VAL A 431 25.67 0.38 -11.60
CA VAL A 431 25.97 0.77 -12.98
C VAL A 431 25.65 -0.37 -13.96
N ILE A 432 26.00 -1.62 -13.62
CA ILE A 432 25.68 -2.80 -14.44
C ILE A 432 24.16 -3.00 -14.53
N LEU A 433 23.46 -2.91 -13.39
CA LEU A 433 22.00 -3.01 -13.31
C LEU A 433 21.32 -1.97 -14.20
N LYS A 434 21.79 -0.74 -14.10
CA LYS A 434 21.29 0.39 -14.87
C LYS A 434 21.55 0.20 -16.36
N ALA A 435 22.74 -0.26 -16.74
CA ALA A 435 23.08 -0.52 -18.14
C ALA A 435 22.20 -1.63 -18.73
N GLY A 436 21.87 -2.68 -17.97
CA GLY A 436 21.00 -3.77 -18.44
C GLY A 436 19.55 -3.35 -18.70
N LEU A 437 19.00 -2.42 -17.91
CA LEU A 437 17.60 -1.98 -18.02
C LEU A 437 17.42 -0.73 -18.91
N PHE A 438 18.38 0.19 -18.86
CA PHE A 438 18.29 1.53 -19.47
C PHE A 438 19.41 1.81 -20.46
N GLY A 439 20.38 0.91 -20.66
CA GLY A 439 21.45 1.10 -21.62
C GLY A 439 21.00 0.74 -23.04
N ALA A 440 21.39 1.56 -24.01
CA ALA A 440 21.37 1.15 -25.41
C ALA A 440 22.45 0.07 -25.60
N ASN A 441 22.05 -1.12 -26.08
CA ASN A 441 22.98 -2.22 -26.28
C ASN A 441 23.97 -1.86 -27.40
N LYS A 442 25.18 -1.39 -27.05
CA LYS A 442 26.22 -1.01 -28.02
C LYS A 442 26.72 -2.17 -28.90
N PHE A 443 26.45 -3.42 -28.52
CA PHE A 443 26.91 -4.59 -29.27
C PHE A 443 26.08 -4.91 -30.52
N TRP A 444 24.90 -4.28 -30.68
CA TRP A 444 24.07 -4.37 -31.88
C TRP A 444 23.45 -3.01 -32.16
N SER A 445 23.74 -2.43 -33.32
CA SER A 445 23.36 -1.07 -33.75
C SER A 445 21.85 -0.79 -33.89
N LEU A 446 20.97 -1.64 -33.33
CA LEU A 446 19.51 -1.58 -33.43
C LEU A 446 18.76 -1.91 -32.12
N GLY A 447 19.43 -2.25 -31.03
CA GLY A 447 18.78 -2.76 -29.81
C GLY A 447 18.30 -1.65 -28.85
N LYS A 448 16.98 -1.45 -28.77
CA LYS A 448 16.32 -0.58 -27.77
C LYS A 448 16.50 -1.17 -26.37
N SER A 449 16.61 -0.31 -25.35
CA SER A 449 16.61 -0.78 -23.96
C SER A 449 15.27 -1.46 -23.61
N PRO A 450 15.23 -2.44 -22.68
CA PRO A 450 13.99 -3.09 -22.26
C PRO A 450 12.91 -2.11 -21.81
N VAL A 451 13.32 -1.05 -21.09
CA VAL A 451 12.43 0.03 -20.66
C VAL A 451 11.86 0.78 -21.86
N LEU A 452 12.68 1.14 -22.84
CA LEU A 452 12.20 1.82 -24.05
C LEU A 452 11.25 0.92 -24.85
N ALA A 453 11.59 -0.37 -25.00
CA ALA A 453 10.74 -1.34 -25.68
C ALA A 453 9.36 -1.47 -25.03
N TRP A 454 9.30 -1.48 -23.69
CA TRP A 454 8.03 -1.49 -22.95
C TRP A 454 7.22 -0.20 -23.18
N ILE A 455 7.87 0.96 -23.12
CA ILE A 455 7.21 2.27 -23.35
C ILE A 455 6.63 2.34 -24.76
N GLU A 456 7.40 1.92 -25.77
CA GLU A 456 6.96 1.94 -27.16
C GLU A 456 5.86 0.93 -27.48
N HIS A 457 5.92 -0.28 -26.93
CA HIS A 457 4.83 -1.26 -27.05
C HIS A 457 3.55 -0.67 -26.44
N THR A 458 3.62 -0.11 -25.24
CA THR A 458 2.46 0.51 -24.57
C THR A 458 1.93 1.72 -25.36
N ARG A 459 2.81 2.52 -25.99
CA ARG A 459 2.43 3.60 -26.91
C ARG A 459 1.73 3.07 -28.15
N THR A 460 2.17 1.93 -28.67
CA THR A 460 1.55 1.27 -29.83
C THR A 460 0.15 0.80 -29.46
N MET A 461 -0.03 0.18 -28.29
CA MET A 461 -1.35 -0.21 -27.76
C MET A 461 -2.28 0.99 -27.55
N HIS A 462 -1.76 2.12 -27.05
CA HIS A 462 -2.51 3.39 -27.00
C HIS A 462 -3.00 3.81 -28.39
N SER A 463 -2.09 3.81 -29.38
CA SER A 463 -2.40 4.24 -30.76
C SER A 463 -3.42 3.31 -31.43
N GLN A 464 -3.33 2.00 -31.19
CA GLN A 464 -4.30 1.01 -31.66
C GLN A 464 -5.67 1.21 -31.00
N SER A 465 -5.71 1.45 -29.69
CA SER A 465 -6.96 1.70 -28.95
C SER A 465 -7.64 3.01 -29.39
N ILE A 466 -6.87 4.08 -29.68
CA ILE A 466 -7.42 5.29 -30.31
C ILE A 466 -7.97 4.99 -31.71
N SER A 467 -7.28 4.17 -32.50
CA SER A 467 -7.77 3.79 -33.83
C SER A 467 -9.07 3.00 -33.75
N ALA A 468 -9.18 2.06 -32.80
CA ALA A 468 -10.39 1.31 -32.51
C ALA A 468 -11.53 2.24 -32.04
N PHE A 469 -11.25 3.16 -31.13
CA PHE A 469 -12.20 4.20 -30.70
C PHE A 469 -12.75 4.99 -31.89
N LEU A 470 -11.91 5.41 -32.84
CA LEU A 470 -12.37 6.15 -34.01
C LEU A 470 -13.24 5.30 -34.94
N ILE A 471 -12.97 4.01 -35.06
CA ILE A 471 -13.81 3.06 -35.79
C ILE A 471 -15.17 2.91 -35.09
N GLY A 472 -15.17 2.71 -33.76
CA GLY A 472 -16.38 2.64 -32.94
C GLY A 472 -17.20 3.92 -33.03
N LEU A 473 -16.56 5.09 -32.93
CA LEU A 473 -17.20 6.39 -33.08
C LEU A 473 -17.83 6.57 -34.47
N LYS A 474 -17.17 6.09 -35.53
CA LYS A 474 -17.75 6.09 -36.88
C LYS A 474 -18.99 5.20 -36.97
N ALA A 475 -18.98 4.04 -36.31
CA ALA A 475 -20.15 3.15 -36.24
C ALA A 475 -21.30 3.82 -35.48
N VAL A 476 -21.02 4.42 -34.32
CA VAL A 476 -21.99 5.21 -33.53
C VAL A 476 -22.59 6.34 -34.36
N LYS A 477 -21.75 7.12 -35.06
CA LYS A 477 -22.21 8.20 -35.95
C LYS A 477 -23.02 7.64 -37.12
N SER A 478 -22.63 6.52 -37.71
CA SER A 478 -23.42 5.86 -38.76
C SER A 478 -24.80 5.40 -38.27
N GLY A 479 -24.88 4.87 -37.04
CA GLY A 479 -26.14 4.51 -36.39
C GLY A 479 -27.01 5.74 -36.11
N SER A 480 -26.41 6.86 -35.70
CA SER A 480 -27.12 8.13 -35.57
C SER A 480 -27.60 8.64 -36.94
N TRP A 481 -26.80 8.54 -37.99
CA TRP A 481 -27.19 8.95 -39.34
C TRP A 481 -28.40 8.15 -39.86
N SER A 482 -28.45 6.83 -39.65
CA SER A 482 -29.56 5.99 -40.13
C SER A 482 -30.91 6.30 -39.46
N LEU A 483 -30.91 7.01 -38.33
CA LEU A 483 -32.12 7.50 -37.67
C LEU A 483 -32.59 8.86 -38.20
N THR A 484 -31.82 9.52 -39.06
CA THR A 484 -32.20 10.82 -39.67
C THR A 484 -33.07 10.64 -40.90
N GLY A 485 -33.77 11.71 -41.32
CA GLY A 485 -34.57 11.70 -42.54
C GLY A 485 -33.73 11.38 -43.79
N THR A 486 -32.54 11.95 -43.90
CA THR A 486 -31.64 11.70 -45.04
C THR A 486 -31.07 10.28 -45.00
N GLY A 487 -30.68 9.77 -43.81
CA GLY A 487 -30.20 8.40 -43.67
C GLY A 487 -31.26 7.33 -43.98
N GLN A 488 -32.55 7.66 -43.82
CA GLN A 488 -33.68 6.82 -44.19
C GLN A 488 -34.11 7.00 -45.66
N GLY A 489 -33.45 7.88 -46.43
CA GLY A 489 -33.83 8.20 -47.80
C GLY A 489 -35.12 9.03 -47.94
N LYS A 490 -35.64 9.60 -46.84
CA LYS A 490 -36.88 10.40 -46.84
C LYS A 490 -36.72 11.80 -47.41
N ASN A 491 -35.48 12.30 -47.52
CA ASN A 491 -35.15 13.63 -48.03
C ASN A 491 -34.62 13.63 -49.47
N VAL A 492 -34.95 12.58 -50.25
CA VAL A 492 -34.59 12.48 -51.66
C VAL A 492 -35.57 13.29 -52.50
N ILE A 493 -35.06 14.27 -53.24
CA ILE A 493 -35.81 15.06 -54.22
C ILE A 493 -35.66 14.40 -55.59
N ILE A 494 -36.80 14.12 -56.23
CA ILE A 494 -36.85 13.64 -57.61
C ILE A 494 -37.08 14.85 -58.51
N THR A 495 -36.10 15.14 -59.37
CA THR A 495 -36.23 16.20 -60.38
C THR A 495 -37.22 15.82 -61.47
N PRO A 496 -37.82 16.79 -62.18
CA PRO A 496 -38.68 16.52 -63.33
C PRO A 496 -38.00 15.69 -64.44
N GLY A 497 -36.66 15.71 -64.54
CA GLY A 497 -35.88 14.89 -65.48
C GLY A 497 -35.52 13.49 -64.97
N GLY A 498 -36.07 13.05 -63.84
CA GLY A 498 -35.81 11.72 -63.26
C GLY A 498 -34.51 11.58 -62.47
N GLY A 499 -33.70 12.64 -62.36
CA GLY A 499 -32.53 12.67 -61.49
C GLY A 499 -32.93 12.71 -60.01
N MET A 500 -32.24 11.94 -59.17
CA MET A 500 -32.45 11.94 -57.71
C MET A 500 -31.26 12.63 -57.03
N TYR A 501 -31.53 13.56 -56.11
CA TYR A 501 -30.52 14.11 -55.22
C TYR A 501 -31.07 14.34 -53.81
N SER A 502 -30.21 14.31 -52.80
CA SER A 502 -30.61 14.66 -51.43
C SER A 502 -30.55 16.17 -51.24
N ASP A 503 -31.54 16.76 -50.56
CA ASP A 503 -31.53 18.19 -50.21
C ASP A 503 -30.24 18.54 -49.42
N PRO A 504 -29.34 19.40 -49.96
CA PRO A 504 -28.08 19.74 -49.31
C PRO A 504 -28.25 20.41 -47.94
N VAL A 505 -29.31 21.20 -47.75
CA VAL A 505 -29.59 21.88 -46.47
C VAL A 505 -29.99 20.85 -45.42
N LYS A 506 -30.86 19.90 -45.78
CA LYS A 506 -31.26 18.80 -44.90
C LYS A 506 -30.10 17.86 -44.61
N GLN A 507 -29.27 17.55 -45.61
CA GLN A 507 -28.08 16.74 -45.44
C GLN A 507 -27.11 17.37 -44.44
N ALA A 508 -26.91 18.69 -44.49
CA ALA A 508 -26.07 19.41 -43.53
C ALA A 508 -26.67 19.43 -42.12
N GLN A 509 -28.00 19.58 -41.98
CA GLN A 509 -28.69 19.50 -40.69
C GLN A 509 -28.57 18.10 -40.07
N ASP A 510 -28.83 17.06 -40.86
CA ASP A 510 -28.71 15.66 -40.43
C ASP A 510 -27.25 15.31 -40.10
N ALA A 511 -26.28 15.91 -40.79
CA ALA A 511 -24.86 15.70 -40.48
C ALA A 511 -24.49 16.34 -39.13
N LYS A 512 -25.12 17.46 -38.77
CA LYS A 512 -24.99 18.05 -37.43
C LYS A 512 -25.63 17.17 -36.36
N ILE A 513 -26.82 16.60 -36.62
CA ILE A 513 -27.47 15.64 -35.71
C ILE A 513 -26.56 14.43 -35.49
N MET A 514 -26.03 13.86 -36.57
CA MET A 514 -25.08 12.75 -36.55
C MET A 514 -23.84 13.06 -35.72
N ASN A 515 -23.19 14.21 -35.95
CA ASN A 515 -21.97 14.57 -35.22
C ASN A 515 -22.21 14.89 -33.73
N THR A 516 -23.41 15.32 -33.37
CA THR A 516 -23.79 15.62 -31.98
C THR A 516 -24.56 14.49 -31.31
N LEU A 517 -24.82 13.40 -32.04
CA LEU A 517 -25.68 12.29 -31.63
C LEU A 517 -27.03 12.77 -31.08
N ALA A 518 -27.58 13.87 -31.62
CA ALA A 518 -28.73 14.55 -31.04
C ALA A 518 -30.01 13.70 -31.06
N ASN A 519 -30.08 12.71 -31.95
CA ASN A 519 -31.20 11.77 -32.05
C ASN A 519 -31.01 10.49 -31.21
N PHE A 520 -29.86 10.30 -30.55
CA PHE A 520 -29.69 9.25 -29.55
C PHE A 520 -30.36 9.71 -28.24
N THR A 521 -31.66 9.51 -28.16
CA THR A 521 -32.54 9.84 -27.04
C THR A 521 -33.53 8.69 -26.82
N LEU A 522 -34.09 8.59 -25.62
CA LEU A 522 -35.09 7.55 -25.31
C LEU A 522 -36.38 7.67 -26.15
N ASP A 523 -36.68 8.86 -26.68
CA ASP A 523 -37.83 9.05 -27.59
C ASP A 523 -37.63 8.35 -28.93
N ASN A 524 -36.41 8.39 -29.47
CA ASN A 524 -36.07 7.76 -30.76
C ASN A 524 -35.58 6.32 -30.60
N LEU A 525 -35.02 5.98 -29.43
CA LEU A 525 -34.46 4.68 -29.07
C LEU A 525 -35.03 4.25 -27.71
N PRO A 526 -36.30 3.79 -27.65
CA PRO A 526 -36.95 3.41 -26.40
C PRO A 526 -36.17 2.33 -25.66
N LEU A 527 -36.18 2.41 -24.33
CA LEU A 527 -35.49 1.43 -23.50
C LEU A 527 -35.99 0.01 -23.79
N GLY A 528 -35.06 -0.92 -24.04
CA GLY A 528 -35.35 -2.30 -24.39
C GLY A 528 -35.75 -2.54 -25.85
N SER A 529 -35.75 -1.50 -26.70
CA SER A 529 -35.84 -1.71 -28.15
C SER A 529 -34.52 -2.29 -28.69
N ARG A 530 -34.60 -3.04 -29.80
CA ARG A 530 -33.42 -3.61 -30.46
C ARG A 530 -32.44 -2.53 -30.91
N GLU A 531 -32.96 -1.39 -31.35
CA GLU A 531 -32.16 -0.24 -31.78
C GLU A 531 -31.45 0.41 -30.60
N ASN A 532 -32.11 0.50 -29.44
CA ASN A 532 -31.50 0.96 -28.20
C ASN A 532 -30.36 0.03 -27.76
N GLU A 533 -30.57 -1.29 -27.78
CA GLU A 533 -29.52 -2.28 -27.46
C GLU A 533 -28.31 -2.17 -28.39
N ILE A 534 -28.53 -2.05 -29.70
CA ILE A 534 -27.44 -1.89 -30.68
C ILE A 534 -26.70 -0.57 -30.45
N ALA A 535 -27.41 0.53 -30.20
CA ALA A 535 -26.80 1.82 -29.90
C ALA A 535 -25.97 1.77 -28.61
N CYS A 536 -26.47 1.12 -27.56
CA CYS A 536 -25.74 0.91 -26.32
C CYS A 536 -24.47 0.09 -26.55
N GLN A 537 -24.55 -1.04 -27.25
CA GLN A 537 -23.37 -1.86 -27.57
C GLN A 537 -22.29 -1.08 -28.33
N GLN A 538 -22.69 -0.25 -29.31
CA GLN A 538 -21.74 0.57 -30.08
C GLN A 538 -21.11 1.69 -29.24
N LEU A 539 -21.90 2.38 -28.41
CA LEU A 539 -21.41 3.40 -27.50
C LEU A 539 -20.48 2.81 -26.43
N GLU A 540 -20.83 1.65 -25.89
CA GLU A 540 -20.03 0.92 -24.89
C GLU A 540 -18.69 0.48 -25.49
N GLY A 541 -18.70 -0.12 -26.69
CA GLY A 541 -17.48 -0.51 -27.39
C GLY A 541 -16.55 0.67 -27.63
N ALA A 542 -17.08 1.78 -28.16
CA ALA A 542 -16.29 3.00 -28.37
C ALA A 542 -15.73 3.55 -27.04
N TRP A 543 -16.53 3.55 -25.97
CA TRP A 543 -16.10 4.02 -24.66
C TRP A 543 -15.00 3.14 -24.05
N LEU A 544 -15.11 1.82 -24.20
CA LEU A 544 -14.09 0.86 -23.75
C LEU A 544 -12.76 1.09 -24.46
N ASP A 545 -12.77 1.25 -25.78
CA ASP A 545 -11.56 1.53 -26.56
C ASP A 545 -10.90 2.87 -26.16
N TRP A 546 -11.72 3.91 -25.92
CA TRP A 546 -11.22 5.19 -25.40
C TRP A 546 -10.59 5.03 -24.02
N SER A 547 -11.25 4.29 -23.12
CA SER A 547 -10.73 4.06 -21.77
C SER A 547 -9.42 3.27 -21.81
N ALA A 548 -9.34 2.21 -22.61
CA ALA A 548 -8.12 1.42 -22.78
C ALA A 548 -6.98 2.31 -23.31
N ALA A 549 -7.25 3.21 -24.26
CA ALA A 549 -6.27 4.17 -24.73
C ALA A 549 -5.75 5.06 -23.60
N MET A 550 -6.64 5.58 -22.74
CA MET A 550 -6.26 6.40 -21.60
C MET A 550 -5.50 5.61 -20.53
N ASP A 551 -5.87 4.36 -20.28
CA ASP A 551 -5.17 3.46 -19.35
C ASP A 551 -3.73 3.20 -19.83
N HIS A 552 -3.51 2.94 -21.12
CA HIS A 552 -2.17 2.77 -21.69
C HIS A 552 -1.32 4.05 -21.56
N LEU A 553 -1.92 5.22 -21.78
CA LEU A 553 -1.23 6.50 -21.63
C LEU A 553 -0.89 6.79 -20.15
N GLY A 554 -1.82 6.48 -19.24
CA GLY A 554 -1.63 6.55 -17.80
C GLY A 554 -0.53 5.60 -17.31
N ALA A 555 -0.46 4.38 -17.87
CA ALA A 555 0.58 3.41 -17.56
C ALA A 555 1.98 3.92 -17.96
N ILE A 556 2.12 4.58 -19.13
CA ILE A 556 3.38 5.21 -19.54
C ILE A 556 3.75 6.34 -18.57
N GLN A 557 2.80 7.21 -18.22
CA GLN A 557 3.04 8.30 -17.26
C GLN A 557 3.53 7.75 -15.92
N PHE A 558 2.81 6.77 -15.36
CA PHE A 558 3.21 6.12 -14.11
C PHE A 558 4.61 5.50 -14.20
N PHE A 559 4.90 4.77 -15.29
CA PHE A 559 6.21 4.18 -15.50
C PHE A 559 7.31 5.24 -15.51
N CYS A 560 7.07 6.34 -16.21
CA CYS A 560 7.99 7.47 -16.28
C CYS A 560 8.17 8.16 -14.93
N ASP A 561 7.09 8.39 -14.17
CA ASP A 561 7.16 8.97 -12.82
C ASP A 561 7.92 8.05 -11.85
N MET A 562 7.75 6.74 -11.98
CA MET A 562 8.49 5.74 -11.20
C MET A 562 9.99 5.85 -11.46
N ILE A 563 10.43 5.95 -12.71
CA ILE A 563 11.87 5.99 -13.04
C ILE A 563 12.48 7.38 -12.97
N ASP A 564 11.68 8.45 -12.94
CA ASP A 564 12.15 9.83 -12.96
C ASP A 564 13.27 10.11 -11.93
N PRO A 565 13.18 9.66 -10.66
CA PRO A 565 14.21 9.90 -9.66
C PRO A 565 15.58 9.27 -9.98
N VAL A 566 15.60 8.27 -10.87
CA VAL A 566 16.81 7.54 -11.26
C VAL A 566 17.29 7.90 -12.68
N LEU A 567 16.52 8.67 -13.45
CA LEU A 567 16.90 9.13 -14.78
C LEU A 567 18.10 10.08 -14.72
N ASP A 568 19.18 9.73 -15.43
CA ASP A 568 20.35 10.59 -15.59
C ASP A 568 20.94 10.55 -17.01
N VAL A 569 21.95 11.40 -17.25
CA VAL A 569 22.63 11.57 -18.54
C VAL A 569 23.40 10.34 -19.06
N LYS A 570 23.59 9.30 -18.22
CA LYS A 570 24.28 8.06 -18.60
C LYS A 570 23.30 6.94 -19.02
N MET A 571 21.99 7.19 -18.96
CA MET A 571 20.97 6.31 -19.53
C MET A 571 20.81 6.53 -21.03
N ASP A 572 20.14 5.61 -21.71
CA ASP A 572 19.68 5.80 -23.09
C ASP A 572 18.87 7.09 -23.18
N SER A 573 19.36 8.03 -24.01
CA SER A 573 18.76 9.34 -24.19
C SER A 573 17.34 9.25 -24.74
N SER A 574 16.99 8.15 -25.43
CA SER A 574 15.64 7.89 -25.89
C SER A 574 14.67 7.60 -24.75
N VAL A 575 15.11 6.96 -23.66
CA VAL A 575 14.29 6.78 -22.45
C VAL A 575 14.05 8.12 -21.77
N VAL A 576 15.10 8.92 -21.62
CA VAL A 576 14.99 10.26 -21.03
C VAL A 576 14.07 11.15 -21.87
N ALA A 577 14.23 11.16 -23.19
CA ALA A 577 13.37 11.90 -24.11
C ALA A 577 11.91 11.40 -24.06
N ALA A 578 11.69 10.08 -23.94
CA ALA A 578 10.36 9.51 -23.83
C ALA A 578 9.61 10.00 -22.58
N CYS A 579 10.30 10.07 -21.43
CA CYS A 579 9.68 10.41 -20.15
C CYS A 579 9.70 11.91 -19.80
N ARG A 580 10.83 12.60 -20.00
CA ARG A 580 10.99 14.03 -19.66
C ARG A 580 10.87 14.96 -20.87
N GLY A 581 11.00 14.44 -22.09
CA GLY A 581 11.25 15.26 -23.27
C GLY A 581 12.71 15.70 -23.38
N VAL A 582 13.01 16.52 -24.38
CA VAL A 582 14.34 17.08 -24.62
C VAL A 582 14.27 18.60 -24.44
N GLY A 583 14.91 19.10 -23.38
CA GLY A 583 15.08 20.53 -23.12
C GLY A 583 16.38 21.07 -23.72
N GLN A 584 16.34 22.22 -24.37
CA GLN A 584 17.53 22.99 -24.73
C GLN A 584 18.05 23.78 -23.53
N LEU A 585 19.35 24.11 -23.52
CA LEU A 585 20.00 24.91 -22.47
C LEU A 585 19.40 26.31 -22.28
N ASN A 586 18.67 26.82 -23.29
CA ASN A 586 17.94 28.10 -23.24
C ASN A 586 16.54 27.98 -22.59
N GLY A 587 16.19 26.83 -22.01
CA GLY A 587 14.89 26.56 -21.40
C GLY A 587 13.76 26.22 -22.38
N ARG A 588 14.01 26.21 -23.70
CA ARG A 588 13.02 25.79 -24.71
C ARG A 588 13.00 24.28 -24.84
N MET A 589 11.83 23.66 -24.78
CA MET A 589 11.71 22.23 -25.08
C MET A 589 11.81 21.99 -26.60
N GLN A 590 12.78 21.18 -27.00
CA GLN A 590 12.95 20.70 -28.38
C GLN A 590 11.97 19.56 -28.69
N SER A 591 11.67 18.72 -27.71
CA SER A 591 10.57 17.74 -27.80
C SER A 591 9.89 17.57 -26.46
N GLU A 592 8.58 17.44 -26.45
CA GLU A 592 7.82 17.04 -25.26
C GLU A 592 8.01 15.55 -24.98
N SER A 593 7.65 15.11 -23.77
CA SER A 593 7.54 13.68 -23.43
C SER A 593 6.47 12.99 -24.28
N ILE A 594 6.56 11.66 -24.44
CA ILE A 594 5.56 10.89 -25.19
C ILE A 594 4.15 11.14 -24.64
N VAL A 595 4.00 11.20 -23.31
CA VAL A 595 2.70 11.42 -22.68
C VAL A 595 2.11 12.77 -23.08
N ASN A 596 2.90 13.85 -23.00
CA ASN A 596 2.44 15.19 -23.35
C ASN A 596 2.14 15.31 -24.85
N GLN A 597 2.97 14.72 -25.71
CA GLN A 597 2.71 14.66 -27.15
C GLN A 597 1.37 13.99 -27.45
N GLN A 598 1.08 12.83 -26.84
CA GLN A 598 -0.20 12.13 -27.06
C GLN A 598 -1.37 12.94 -26.49
N LYS A 599 -1.26 13.50 -25.28
CA LYS A 599 -2.29 14.39 -24.72
C LYS A 599 -2.62 15.55 -25.65
N ASN A 600 -1.59 16.22 -26.19
CA ASN A 600 -1.76 17.32 -27.13
C ASN A 600 -2.42 16.88 -28.44
N ILE A 601 -2.12 15.68 -28.94
CA ILE A 601 -2.83 15.09 -30.09
C ILE A 601 -4.30 14.86 -29.76
N LEU A 602 -4.63 14.25 -28.61
CA LEU A 602 -6.02 13.99 -28.21
C LEU A 602 -6.85 15.27 -28.07
N ILE A 603 -6.24 16.35 -27.54
CA ILE A 603 -6.87 17.66 -27.39
C ILE A 603 -7.03 18.34 -28.75
N SER A 604 -5.95 18.46 -29.52
CA SER A 604 -5.96 19.18 -30.81
C SER A 604 -6.85 18.53 -31.86
N LYS A 605 -6.99 17.19 -31.83
CA LYS A 605 -7.91 16.43 -32.69
C LYS A 605 -9.35 16.39 -32.17
N GLY A 606 -9.61 16.90 -30.97
CA GLY A 606 -10.96 16.94 -30.38
C GLY A 606 -11.47 15.57 -29.88
N TYR A 607 -10.63 14.54 -29.81
CA TYR A 607 -11.04 13.19 -29.41
C TYR A 607 -11.57 13.14 -27.98
N HIS A 608 -11.03 13.98 -27.10
CA HIS A 608 -11.55 14.13 -25.73
C HIS A 608 -13.01 14.60 -25.70
N ASN A 609 -13.39 15.51 -26.59
CA ASN A 609 -14.76 16.01 -26.67
C ASN A 609 -15.72 14.97 -27.24
N GLU A 610 -15.27 14.20 -28.23
CA GLU A 610 -16.02 13.08 -28.81
C GLU A 610 -16.24 11.97 -27.77
N ALA A 611 -15.21 11.62 -26.99
CA ALA A 611 -15.35 10.65 -25.91
C ALA A 611 -16.31 11.14 -24.81
N ALA A 612 -16.25 12.41 -24.45
CA ALA A 612 -17.20 13.02 -23.51
C ALA A 612 -18.64 13.00 -24.03
N LEU A 613 -18.83 13.15 -25.35
CA LEU A 613 -20.13 13.01 -25.99
C LEU A 613 -20.65 11.56 -25.90
N VAL A 614 -19.81 10.56 -26.21
CA VAL A 614 -20.16 9.14 -26.07
C VAL A 614 -20.56 8.80 -24.64
N SER A 615 -19.75 9.21 -23.65
CA SER A 615 -20.05 9.00 -22.22
C SER A 615 -21.39 9.61 -21.78
N ARG A 616 -21.69 10.82 -22.25
CA ARG A 616 -22.97 11.48 -21.98
C ARG A 616 -24.14 10.70 -22.57
N LYS A 617 -23.98 10.20 -23.81
CA LYS A 617 -25.03 9.43 -24.49
C LYS A 617 -25.27 8.06 -23.89
N LEU A 618 -24.24 7.40 -23.36
CA LEU A 618 -24.42 6.19 -22.54
C LEU A 618 -25.36 6.45 -21.36
N LYS A 619 -25.18 7.57 -20.66
CA LYS A 619 -26.04 7.95 -19.52
C LYS A 619 -27.45 8.33 -19.95
N GLU A 620 -27.59 9.13 -21.00
CA GLU A 620 -28.90 9.57 -21.51
C GLU A 620 -29.75 8.40 -22.01
N LEU A 621 -29.13 7.39 -22.64
CA LEU A 621 -29.81 6.17 -23.10
C LEU A 621 -29.94 5.09 -22.02
N GLN A 622 -29.44 5.35 -20.81
CA GLN A 622 -29.44 4.39 -19.69
C GLN A 622 -28.74 3.06 -20.01
N CYS A 623 -27.69 3.12 -20.84
CA CYS A 623 -26.87 1.96 -21.15
C CYS A 623 -26.06 1.53 -19.92
N PRO A 624 -25.77 0.22 -19.75
CA PRO A 624 -24.88 -0.24 -18.70
C PRO A 624 -23.49 0.41 -18.87
N LEU A 625 -23.03 1.10 -17.83
CA LEU A 625 -21.68 1.66 -17.82
C LEU A 625 -20.70 0.50 -17.58
N PRO A 626 -19.79 0.21 -18.50
CA PRO A 626 -18.79 -0.82 -18.27
C PRO A 626 -17.93 -0.43 -17.06
N ALA A 627 -17.52 -1.43 -16.27
CA ALA A 627 -16.58 -1.22 -15.17
C ALA A 627 -15.22 -0.84 -15.76
N VAL A 628 -14.98 0.46 -15.90
CA VAL A 628 -13.69 1.00 -16.33
C VAL A 628 -12.80 1.27 -15.14
N SER A 629 -11.50 1.04 -15.34
CA SER A 629 -10.42 1.52 -14.47
C SER A 629 -10.66 3.00 -14.10
N VAL A 630 -10.46 3.35 -12.83
CA VAL A 630 -10.96 4.58 -12.14
C VAL A 630 -10.36 5.89 -12.70
N MET A 631 -9.66 5.87 -13.83
CA MET A 631 -9.03 7.06 -14.46
C MET A 631 -10.03 8.05 -15.10
N ASN A 632 -11.31 7.69 -15.26
CA ASN A 632 -12.30 8.46 -16.03
C ASN A 632 -13.36 9.21 -15.21
N GLN A 633 -13.17 9.40 -13.91
CA GLN A 633 -14.02 10.30 -13.10
C GLN A 633 -13.42 11.70 -12.97
#